data_AF-N1UW60-F1
#
_entry.id   AF-N1UW60-F1
#
_cell.length_a   1.000
_cell.length_b   1.000
_cell.length_c   1.000
_cell.angle_alpha   90.00
_cell.angle_beta   90.00
_cell.angle_gamma   90.00
#
_symmetry.space_group_name_H-M   'P 1'
#
loop_
_entity.id
_entity.type
_entity.pdbx_description
1 polymer ?
#
loop_
_entity_poly.entity_id
_entity_poly.type
_entity_poly.pdbx_seq_one_letter_code
_entity_poly.pdbx_strand_id
1 'polypeptide(L)'
;MEKIVGFQPKKIYVDLGYKGKDHHSEDVQVYLSNKNRKKMTRWERMWMNKRSDIEPVISYLKHDHNMIRNFLKGKEGNRINAILATAVFKL
;
A
#
# COMPACT_ATOMS: atom_id res chain seq x y z
N MET A 1 -5.09 -4.48 9.69
CA MET A 1 -3.99 -3.52 9.90
C MET A 1 -3.45 -3.59 11.31
N GLU A 2 -4.29 -3.48 12.34
CA GLU A 2 -3.86 -3.57 13.74
C GLU A 2 -3.05 -4.84 14.08
N LYS A 3 -3.45 -6.00 13.55
CA LYS A 3 -2.67 -7.26 13.69
C LYS A 3 -1.25 -7.22 13.11
N ILE A 4 -0.96 -6.29 12.19
CA ILE A 4 0.33 -6.16 11.51
C ILE A 4 1.18 -5.07 12.17
N VAL A 5 0.57 -3.92 12.48
CA VAL A 5 1.30 -2.73 12.96
C VAL A 5 1.25 -2.57 14.50
N GLY A 6 0.40 -3.33 15.18
CA GLY A 6 0.24 -3.30 16.64
C GLY A 6 -0.59 -2.12 17.18
N PHE A 7 -1.09 -1.24 16.30
CA PHE A 7 -1.97 -0.13 16.68
C PHE A 7 -3.02 0.15 15.59
N GLN A 8 -4.10 0.81 15.99
CA GLN A 8 -5.16 1.23 15.08
C GLN A 8 -4.82 2.60 14.43
N PRO A 9 -4.71 2.67 13.09
CA PRO A 9 -4.44 3.94 12.41
C PRO A 9 -5.66 4.86 12.45
N LYS A 10 -5.45 6.13 12.79
CA LYS A 10 -6.53 7.15 12.85
C LYS A 10 -6.97 7.66 11.49
N LYS A 11 -6.05 7.74 10.53
CA LYS A 11 -6.28 8.27 9.17
C LYS A 11 -5.66 7.36 8.13
N ILE A 12 -6.39 7.07 7.06
CA ILE A 12 -5.94 6.24 5.95
C ILE A 12 -6.20 6.97 4.63
N TYR A 13 -5.18 7.06 3.78
CA TYR A 13 -5.27 7.64 2.44
C TYR A 13 -5.24 6.51 1.41
N VAL A 14 -6.27 6.41 0.58
CA VAL A 14 -6.49 5.24 -0.29
C VAL A 14 -6.85 5.65 -1.72
N ASP A 15 -6.59 4.74 -2.66
CA ASP A 15 -7.06 4.86 -4.04
C ASP A 15 -8.57 4.81 -4.16
N LEU A 16 -9.09 5.34 -5.27
CA LEU A 16 -10.52 5.36 -5.57
C LEU A 16 -11.15 3.96 -5.58
N GLY A 17 -10.40 2.94 -6.03
CA GLY A 17 -10.87 1.56 -6.08
C GLY A 17 -10.94 0.86 -4.72
N TYR A 18 -10.58 1.53 -3.62
CA TYR A 18 -10.59 0.96 -2.29
C TYR A 18 -12.01 0.67 -1.80
N LYS A 19 -12.36 -0.61 -1.66
CA LYS A 19 -13.68 -1.08 -1.20
C LYS A 19 -13.77 -1.31 0.30
N GLY A 20 -12.68 -1.20 1.04
CA GLY A 20 -12.58 -1.68 2.43
C GLY A 20 -13.19 -0.78 3.51
N LYS A 21 -14.16 0.10 3.21
CA LYS A 21 -14.76 0.99 4.21
C LYS A 21 -15.53 0.24 5.30
N ASP A 22 -16.15 -0.89 4.94
CA ASP A 22 -17.11 -1.59 5.82
C ASP A 22 -16.43 -2.45 6.91
N HIS A 23 -15.09 -2.51 6.92
CA HIS A 23 -14.31 -3.41 7.78
C HIS A 23 -13.41 -2.67 8.78
N HIS A 24 -13.53 -1.34 8.89
CA HIS A 24 -12.78 -0.56 9.88
C HIS A 24 -13.69 -0.12 11.02
N SER A 25 -13.11 -0.03 12.21
CA SER A 25 -13.74 0.61 13.36
C SER A 25 -14.14 2.05 13.02
N GLU A 26 -15.23 2.54 13.60
CA GLU A 26 -15.81 3.87 13.33
C GLU A 26 -14.80 5.02 13.51
N ASP A 27 -13.79 4.83 14.36
CA ASP A 27 -12.74 5.83 14.64
C ASP A 27 -11.72 6.04 13.50
N VAL A 28 -11.77 5.24 12.44
CA VAL A 28 -10.81 5.30 11.33
C VAL A 28 -11.32 6.18 10.19
N GLN A 29 -10.65 7.30 9.95
CA GLN A 29 -11.00 8.20 8.86
C GLN A 29 -10.36 7.76 7.53
N VAL A 30 -11.20 7.39 6.56
CA VAL A 30 -10.76 6.97 5.20
C VAL A 30 -10.91 8.11 4.19
N TYR A 31 -9.79 8.51 3.59
CA TYR A 31 -9.67 9.55 2.57
C TYR A 31 -9.44 8.93 1.19
N LEU A 32 -10.43 9.05 0.30
CA LEU A 32 -10.36 8.60 -1.09
C LEU A 32 -9.71 9.66 -2.00
N SER A 33 -8.95 9.21 -2.99
CA SER A 33 -8.20 10.09 -3.90
C SER A 33 -9.06 11.01 -4.78
N ASN A 34 -10.34 10.69 -5.00
CA ASN A 34 -11.26 11.49 -5.80
C ASN A 34 -11.95 12.65 -5.05
N LYS A 35 -11.75 12.77 -3.72
CA LYS A 35 -12.37 13.84 -2.95
C LYS A 35 -11.75 15.19 -3.26
N ASN A 36 -12.57 16.24 -3.21
CA ASN A 36 -12.16 17.60 -3.53
C ASN A 36 -10.97 18.06 -2.65
N ARG A 37 -9.80 18.21 -3.28
CA ARG A 37 -8.54 18.58 -2.63
C ARG A 37 -8.51 20.03 -2.12
N LYS A 38 -9.52 20.85 -2.43
CA LYS A 38 -9.59 22.27 -2.03
C LYS A 38 -9.73 22.46 -0.52
N LYS A 39 -10.39 21.52 0.18
CA LYS A 39 -10.59 21.59 1.64
C LYS A 39 -9.54 20.82 2.45
N MET A 40 -8.53 20.23 1.79
CA MET A 40 -7.49 19.46 2.48
C MET A 40 -6.41 20.40 3.03
N THR A 41 -5.97 20.11 4.25
CA THR A 41 -4.78 20.74 4.81
C THR A 41 -3.53 20.39 4.00
N ARG A 42 -2.46 21.18 4.16
CA ARG A 42 -1.16 20.91 3.51
C ARG A 42 -0.67 19.47 3.80
N TRP A 43 -0.81 19.02 5.04
CA TRP A 43 -0.39 17.68 5.47
C TRP A 43 -1.24 16.58 4.84
N GLU A 44 -2.56 16.72 4.82
CA GLU A 44 -3.44 15.75 4.16
C GLU A 44 -3.14 15.65 2.66
N ARG A 45 -2.82 16.76 2.01
CA ARG A 45 -2.41 16.77 0.60
C ARG A 45 -1.06 16.07 0.39
N MET A 46 -0.08 16.31 1.28
CA MET A 46 1.21 15.61 1.25
C MET A 46 1.02 14.10 1.37
N TRP A 47 0.24 13.63 2.36
CA TRP A 47 -0.02 12.19 2.54
C TRP A 47 -0.79 11.57 1.37
N MET A 48 -1.76 12.31 0.81
CA MET A 48 -2.51 11.87 -0.37
C MET A 48 -1.60 11.71 -1.60
N ASN A 49 -0.58 12.57 -1.75
CA ASN A 49 0.40 12.44 -2.83
C ASN A 49 1.39 11.30 -2.55
N LYS A 50 1.92 11.20 -1.32
CA LYS A 50 2.85 10.13 -0.91
C LYS A 50 2.29 8.73 -1.09
N ARG A 51 0.96 8.57 -1.05
CA ARG A 51 0.29 7.30 -1.32
C ARG A 51 0.74 6.66 -2.64
N SER A 52 1.01 7.45 -3.68
CA SER A 52 1.43 6.97 -4.99
C SER A 52 2.93 6.63 -5.09
N ASP A 53 3.74 7.04 -4.11
CA ASP A 53 5.20 6.84 -4.15
C ASP A 53 5.60 5.36 -4.02
N ILE A 54 4.68 4.50 -3.56
CA ILE A 54 4.90 3.05 -3.47
C ILE A 54 4.71 2.34 -4.83
N GLU A 55 3.97 2.94 -5.77
CA GLU A 55 3.70 2.32 -7.07
C GLU A 55 4.96 2.13 -7.92
N PRO A 56 5.90 3.09 -8.00
CA PRO A 56 7.18 2.87 -8.66
C PRO A 56 7.96 1.67 -8.07
N VAL A 57 7.96 1.51 -6.75
CA VAL A 57 8.64 0.40 -6.07
C VAL A 57 7.96 -0.93 -6.42
N ILE A 58 6.63 -0.98 -6.35
CA ILE A 58 5.87 -2.19 -6.73
C ILE A 58 6.07 -2.53 -8.21
N SER A 59 6.07 -1.52 -9.09
CA SER A 59 6.29 -1.68 -10.53
C SER A 59 7.68 -2.24 -10.80
N TYR A 60 8.71 -1.65 -10.19
CA TYR A 60 10.09 -2.11 -10.28
C TYR A 60 10.24 -3.57 -9.82
N LEU A 61 9.68 -3.90 -8.65
CA LEU A 61 9.70 -5.28 -8.14
C LEU A 61 9.00 -6.27 -9.08
N LYS A 62 7.89 -5.87 -9.70
CA LYS A 62 7.15 -6.69 -10.67
C LYS A 62 7.97 -6.97 -11.93
N HIS A 63 8.53 -5.92 -12.54
CA HIS A 63 9.17 -6.01 -13.84
C HIS A 63 10.62 -6.51 -13.78
N ASP A 64 11.40 -6.05 -12.80
CA ASP A 64 12.85 -6.30 -12.78
C ASP A 64 13.24 -7.46 -11.87
N HIS A 65 12.37 -7.92 -10.96
CA HIS A 65 12.68 -8.93 -9.93
C HIS A 65 11.83 -10.20 -9.99
N ASN A 66 11.41 -10.62 -11.19
CA ASN A 66 10.67 -11.88 -11.42
C ASN A 66 9.41 -12.09 -10.55
N MET A 67 8.84 -11.03 -9.96
CA MET A 67 7.58 -11.15 -9.21
C MET A 67 6.39 -11.47 -10.13
N ILE A 68 6.46 -11.11 -11.41
CA ILE A 68 5.43 -11.50 -12.40
C ILE A 68 5.47 -13.01 -12.71
N ARG A 69 6.65 -13.64 -12.65
CA ARG A 69 6.83 -15.06 -12.98
C ARG A 69 7.72 -15.74 -11.94
N ASN A 70 7.09 -16.26 -10.90
CA ASN A 70 7.77 -17.04 -9.87
C ASN A 70 8.04 -18.48 -10.32
N PHE A 71 9.29 -18.92 -10.25
CA PHE A 71 9.70 -20.30 -10.54
C PHE A 71 9.67 -21.22 -9.31
N LEU A 72 9.48 -20.66 -8.11
CA LEU A 72 9.33 -21.41 -6.88
C LEU A 72 7.91 -21.98 -6.74
N LYS A 73 7.81 -23.19 -6.20
CA LYS A 73 6.55 -23.94 -6.16
C LYS A 73 5.66 -23.51 -4.99
N GLY A 74 4.38 -23.28 -5.28
CA GLY A 74 3.33 -23.14 -4.27
C GLY A 74 3.38 -21.82 -3.48
N LYS A 75 2.52 -21.73 -2.45
CA LYS A 75 2.36 -20.50 -1.63
C LYS A 75 3.63 -20.11 -0.88
N GLU A 76 4.41 -21.10 -0.44
CA GLU A 76 5.65 -20.86 0.27
C GLU A 76 6.72 -20.26 -0.64
N GLY A 77 6.84 -20.79 -1.87
CA GLY A 77 7.68 -20.21 -2.91
C GLY A 77 7.32 -18.76 -3.25
N ASN A 78 6.02 -18.42 -3.26
CA ASN A 78 5.57 -17.03 -3.47
C ASN A 78 6.01 -16.10 -2.35
N ARG A 79 5.94 -16.55 -1.09
CA ARG A 79 6.41 -15.76 0.06
C ARG A 79 7.90 -15.51 0.00
N ILE A 80 8.68 -16.56 -0.27
CA ILE A 80 10.14 -16.47 -0.38
C ILE A 80 10.53 -15.52 -1.52
N ASN A 81 9.92 -15.66 -2.70
CA ASN A 81 10.20 -14.80 -3.85
C ASN A 81 9.88 -13.32 -3.54
N ALA A 82 8.76 -13.05 -2.87
CA ALA A 82 8.40 -11.69 -2.48
C ALA A 82 9.44 -11.08 -1.52
N ILE A 83 9.89 -11.82 -0.50
CA ILE A 83 10.91 -11.35 0.45
C ILE A 83 12.23 -11.09 -0.28
N LEU A 84 12.69 -12.02 -1.11
CA LEU A 84 13.96 -11.88 -1.83
C LEU A 84 13.93 -10.72 -2.84
N ALA A 85 12.85 -10.57 -3.61
CA ALA A 85 12.67 -9.45 -4.53
C ALA A 85 12.73 -8.10 -3.77
N THR A 86 12.07 -8.00 -2.61
CA THR A 86 12.14 -6.79 -1.79
C THR A 86 13.51 -6.52 -1.19
N ALA A 87 14.29 -7.55 -0.87
CA ALA A 87 15.62 -7.39 -0.27
C ALA A 87 16.64 -6.78 -1.25
N VAL A 88 16.44 -6.96 -2.55
CA VAL A 88 17.29 -6.35 -3.60
C VAL A 88 16.98 -4.86 -3.76
N PHE A 89 15.78 -4.42 -3.37
CA PHE A 89 15.41 -3.00 -3.39
C PHE A 89 16.08 -2.26 -2.22
N LYS A 90 17.10 -1.45 -2.53
CA LYS A 90 17.69 -0.50 -1.58
C LYS A 90 16.89 0.79 -1.57
N LEU A 91 16.45 1.20 -0.36
CA LEU A 91 15.89 2.53 -0.08
C LEU A 91 16.95 3.63 -0.15
#